data_AF-C2G3M9-F1
#
_entry.id   AF-C2G3M9-F1
#
_cell.length_a   1.000
_cell.length_b   1.000
_cell.length_c   1.000
_cell.angle_alpha   90.00
_cell.angle_beta   90.00
_cell.angle_gamma   90.00
#
_symmetry.space_group_name_H-M   'P 1'
#
loop_
_entity.id
_entity.type
_entity.pdbx_description
1 polymer ?
#
loop_
_entity_poly.entity_id
_entity_poly.type
_entity_poly.pdbx_seq_one_letter_code
_entity_poly.pdbx_strand_id
1 'polypeptide(L)'
;MELKVYDEDGIFAIVNNDTYRSFVHEDWSLEQLQSHFAREMNRLHCIVWKVSDEGGDWLLRVVGEPSSQKSYKEFKRQIKVTNGRIYFVNYTDLTMAAQFDDETLPLRQQADWYMNLDNGYYEIEVRQMFDPEEYADEQVIEIIPKMKAEASYIETDNIVGWND
;
A
#
# COMPACT_ATOMS: atom_id res chain seq x y z
N MET A 1 10.79 -9.34 -7.41
CA MET A 1 11.63 -9.04 -6.23
C MET A 1 10.89 -9.51 -4.99
N GLU A 2 11.58 -9.70 -3.87
CA GLU A 2 10.97 -10.10 -2.60
C GLU A 2 11.41 -9.15 -1.50
N LEU A 3 10.48 -8.79 -0.63
CA LEU A 3 10.70 -7.87 0.49
C LEU A 3 9.99 -8.42 1.72
N LYS A 4 10.75 -8.60 2.82
CA LYS A 4 10.16 -8.89 4.12
C LYS A 4 9.78 -7.58 4.79
N VAL A 5 8.53 -7.47 5.20
CA VAL A 5 7.97 -6.28 5.82
C VAL A 5 7.30 -6.63 7.14
N TYR A 6 7.23 -5.65 8.02
CA TYR A 6 6.59 -5.74 9.32
C TYR A 6 5.67 -4.53 9.52
N ASP A 7 4.51 -4.78 10.11
CA ASP A 7 3.57 -3.75 10.56
C ASP A 7 2.90 -4.20 11.86
N GLU A 8 2.58 -3.26 12.74
CA GLU A 8 1.97 -3.52 14.05
C GLU A 8 0.43 -3.60 13.99
N ASP A 9 -0.19 -3.05 12.94
CA ASP A 9 -1.63 -2.83 12.84
C ASP A 9 -2.30 -3.58 11.67
N GLY A 10 -1.52 -4.34 10.91
CA GLY A 10 -1.98 -5.08 9.74
C GLY A 10 -2.34 -4.20 8.55
N ILE A 11 -1.77 -2.99 8.43
CA ILE A 11 -2.06 -2.05 7.32
C ILE A 11 -0.78 -1.73 6.54
N PHE A 12 -0.86 -1.84 5.21
CA PHE A 12 0.20 -1.45 4.29
C PHE A 12 -0.28 -0.44 3.27
N ALA A 13 0.70 0.27 2.70
CA ALA A 13 0.48 1.04 1.51
C ALA A 13 1.61 0.94 0.49
N ILE A 14 1.23 1.19 -0.75
CA ILE A 14 2.12 1.53 -1.85
C ILE A 14 1.93 3.01 -2.11
N VAL A 15 3.02 3.79 -2.09
CA VAL A 15 2.96 5.25 -2.15
C VAL A 15 3.88 5.79 -3.25
N ASN A 16 3.34 6.73 -4.03
CA ASN A 16 4.13 7.64 -4.82
C ASN A 16 4.52 8.83 -3.93
N ASN A 17 5.75 8.82 -3.42
CA ASN A 17 6.25 9.82 -2.48
C ASN A 17 6.40 11.23 -3.07
N ASP A 18 6.47 11.37 -4.38
CA ASP A 18 6.57 12.66 -5.08
C ASP A 18 5.22 13.41 -5.08
N THR A 19 4.12 12.65 -5.06
CA THR A 19 2.76 13.20 -5.20
C THR A 19 1.89 13.07 -3.95
N TYR A 20 2.19 12.09 -3.10
CA TYR A 20 1.46 11.89 -1.85
C TYR A 20 1.65 13.08 -0.92
N ARG A 21 0.54 13.61 -0.42
CA ARG A 21 0.58 14.71 0.52
C ARG A 21 0.62 14.18 1.94
N SER A 22 1.79 14.27 2.57
CA SER A 22 1.93 14.08 4.01
C SER A 22 1.22 15.20 4.79
N PHE A 23 1.28 15.09 6.12
CA PHE A 23 0.76 16.01 7.12
C PHE A 23 -0.75 16.26 7.00
N VAL A 24 -1.48 15.66 7.91
CA VAL A 24 -2.92 15.88 8.10
C VAL A 24 -3.14 16.91 9.19
N HIS A 25 -2.65 16.62 10.40
CA HIS A 25 -2.78 17.45 11.59
C HIS A 25 -1.96 16.82 12.74
N GLU A 26 -1.43 17.60 13.68
CA GLU A 26 -0.70 17.08 14.85
C GLU A 26 -1.58 16.19 15.78
N ASP A 27 -2.87 16.55 15.85
CA ASP A 27 -3.92 15.88 16.62
C ASP A 27 -5.01 15.32 15.68
N TRP A 28 -4.64 14.55 14.66
CA TRP A 28 -5.62 13.96 13.73
C TRP A 28 -6.55 12.98 14.45
N SER A 29 -7.80 12.88 13.99
CA SER A 29 -8.72 11.79 14.34
C SER A 29 -8.63 10.63 13.36
N LEU A 30 -9.02 9.43 13.78
CA LEU A 30 -9.04 8.25 12.89
C LEU A 30 -9.87 8.50 11.62
N GLU A 31 -11.02 9.17 11.75
CA GLU A 31 -11.88 9.53 10.61
C GLU A 31 -11.18 10.48 9.63
N GLN A 32 -10.44 11.47 10.16
CA GLN A 32 -9.65 12.38 9.33
C GLN A 32 -8.55 11.64 8.57
N LEU A 33 -7.89 10.69 9.24
CA LEU A 33 -6.83 9.89 8.64
C LEU A 33 -7.37 8.96 7.54
N GLN A 34 -8.48 8.28 7.78
CA GLN A 34 -9.15 7.44 6.78
C GLN A 34 -9.62 8.24 5.58
N SER A 35 -10.26 9.38 5.82
CA SER A 35 -10.69 10.31 4.77
C SER A 35 -9.50 10.82 3.95
N HIS A 36 -8.36 11.06 4.61
CA HIS A 36 -7.13 11.45 3.95
C HIS A 36 -6.61 10.33 3.03
N PHE A 37 -6.50 9.08 3.51
CA PHE A 37 -6.08 7.96 2.68
C PHE A 37 -7.01 7.73 1.51
N ALA A 38 -8.33 7.73 1.73
CA ALA A 38 -9.33 7.63 0.68
C ALA A 38 -9.12 8.69 -0.41
N ARG A 39 -8.94 9.95 0.00
CA ARG A 39 -8.67 11.06 -0.92
C ARG A 39 -7.38 10.89 -1.72
N GLU A 40 -6.28 10.47 -1.10
CA GLU A 40 -5.00 10.28 -1.79
C GLU A 40 -5.01 9.05 -2.70
N MET A 41 -5.74 7.98 -2.35
CA MET A 41 -6.01 6.85 -3.26
C MET A 41 -6.85 7.27 -4.46
N ASN A 42 -7.90 8.08 -4.27
CA ASN A 42 -8.72 8.61 -5.37
C ASN A 42 -7.92 9.53 -6.31
N ARG A 43 -6.82 10.11 -5.82
CA ARG A 43 -5.87 10.89 -6.62
C ARG A 43 -4.77 10.05 -7.27
N LEU A 44 -4.77 8.73 -7.06
CA LEU A 44 -3.77 7.78 -7.55
C LEU A 44 -2.36 8.04 -6.98
N HIS A 45 -2.28 8.61 -5.77
CA HIS A 45 -1.01 8.88 -5.09
C HIS A 45 -0.58 7.70 -4.21
N CYS A 46 -1.53 6.90 -3.74
CA CYS A 46 -1.24 5.71 -2.96
C CYS A 46 -2.29 4.62 -3.17
N ILE A 47 -2.01 3.44 -2.62
CA ILE A 47 -2.93 2.33 -2.44
C ILE A 47 -2.75 1.90 -0.99
N VAL A 48 -3.81 1.93 -0.18
CA VAL A 48 -3.76 1.53 1.23
C VAL A 48 -4.73 0.37 1.45
N TRP A 49 -4.28 -0.67 2.15
CA TRP A 49 -5.11 -1.83 2.44
C TRP A 49 -4.77 -2.47 3.78
N LYS A 50 -5.76 -3.15 4.33
CA LYS A 50 -5.64 -4.00 5.52
C LYS A 50 -5.37 -5.45 5.11
N VAL A 51 -4.35 -6.05 5.71
CA VAL A 51 -3.93 -7.46 5.55
C VAL A 51 -4.59 -8.34 6.61
N SER A 52 -4.66 -7.85 7.85
CA SER A 52 -5.16 -8.55 9.04
C SER A 52 -5.61 -7.55 10.11
N ASP A 53 -6.36 -8.03 11.11
CA ASP A 53 -6.74 -7.24 12.29
C ASP A 53 -5.60 -7.08 13.31
N GLU A 54 -4.53 -7.85 13.16
CA GLU A 54 -3.31 -7.82 13.98
C GLU A 54 -2.06 -7.52 13.13
N GLY A 55 -0.99 -7.08 13.78
CA GLY A 55 0.33 -6.93 13.16
C GLY A 55 1.02 -8.27 12.84
N GLY A 56 2.09 -8.22 12.05
CA GLY A 56 2.78 -9.43 11.60
C GLY A 56 3.98 -9.19 10.69
N ASP A 57 4.62 -10.29 10.31
CA ASP A 57 5.69 -10.33 9.31
C ASP A 57 5.14 -10.91 8.00
N TRP A 58 5.33 -10.19 6.90
CA TRP A 58 4.86 -10.62 5.59
C TRP A 58 5.97 -10.61 4.54
N LEU A 59 5.83 -11.50 3.56
CA LEU A 59 6.66 -11.48 2.36
C LEU A 59 5.89 -10.83 1.21
N LEU A 60 6.30 -9.63 0.83
CA LEU A 60 5.83 -9.00 -0.41
C LEU A 60 6.64 -9.57 -1.58
N ARG A 61 5.94 -10.23 -2.50
CA ARG A 61 6.52 -10.82 -3.71
C ARG A 61 6.02 -10.05 -4.94
N VAL A 62 6.88 -9.21 -5.50
CA VAL A 62 6.56 -8.47 -6.73
C VAL A 62 6.86 -9.36 -7.93
N VAL A 63 5.81 -9.68 -8.70
CA VAL A 63 5.85 -10.59 -9.86
C VAL A 63 5.21 -9.96 -11.08
N GLY A 64 5.64 -10.38 -12.28
CA GLY A 64 5.06 -9.88 -13.54
C GLY A 64 3.70 -10.46 -13.87
N GLU A 65 3.43 -11.69 -13.41
CA GLU A 65 2.15 -12.37 -13.58
C GLU A 65 1.78 -13.11 -12.28
N PRO A 66 0.47 -13.22 -11.97
CA PRO A 66 0.00 -13.91 -10.77
C PRO A 66 0.37 -15.40 -10.81
N SER A 67 0.65 -16.00 -9.65
CA SER A 67 0.78 -17.45 -9.57
C SER A 67 -0.54 -18.16 -9.87
N SER A 68 -0.47 -19.44 -10.26
CA SER A 68 -1.66 -20.27 -10.48
C SER A 68 -2.38 -20.68 -9.19
N GLN A 69 -1.83 -20.31 -8.02
CA GLN A 69 -2.45 -20.60 -6.73
C GLN A 69 -3.64 -19.67 -6.51
N LYS A 70 -4.68 -20.17 -5.84
CA LYS A 70 -5.83 -19.37 -5.45
C LYS A 70 -5.42 -18.46 -4.29
N SER A 71 -5.72 -17.16 -4.40
CA SER A 71 -5.56 -16.18 -3.34
C SER A 71 -6.69 -16.33 -2.30
N TYR A 72 -6.40 -15.98 -1.05
CA TYR A 72 -7.40 -15.81 -0.01
C TYR A 72 -8.26 -14.58 -0.29
N LYS A 73 -7.59 -13.45 -0.53
CA LYS A 73 -8.19 -12.16 -0.90
C LYS A 73 -7.38 -11.53 -2.02
N GLU A 74 -8.06 -10.84 -2.93
CA GLU A 74 -7.39 -10.05 -3.96
C GLU A 74 -8.17 -8.80 -4.32
N PHE A 75 -7.46 -7.77 -4.76
CA PHE A 75 -8.06 -6.54 -5.26
C PHE A 75 -7.15 -5.85 -6.28
N LYS A 76 -7.71 -4.88 -7.00
CA LYS A 76 -7.00 -4.06 -7.98
C LYS A 76 -7.22 -2.58 -7.70
N ARG A 77 -6.14 -1.82 -7.71
CA ARG A 77 -6.17 -0.35 -7.61
C ARG A 77 -5.11 0.26 -8.52
N GLN A 78 -5.41 1.44 -9.04
CA GLN A 78 -4.43 2.17 -9.84
C GLN A 78 -3.59 3.12 -8.98
N ILE A 79 -2.36 3.33 -9.42
CA ILE A 79 -1.42 4.32 -8.90
C ILE A 79 -0.69 4.98 -10.07
N LYS A 80 -0.35 6.27 -9.91
CA LYS A 80 0.56 6.96 -10.81
C LYS A 80 1.99 6.81 -10.29
N VAL A 81 2.92 6.45 -11.16
CA VAL A 81 4.35 6.38 -10.88
C VAL A 81 5.03 7.63 -11.44
N THR A 82 5.81 8.30 -10.59
CA THR A 82 6.74 9.35 -10.98
C THR A 82 8.14 9.01 -10.46
N ASN A 83 9.16 9.66 -11.02
CA ASN A 83 10.56 9.47 -10.64
C ASN A 83 11.06 8.01 -10.66
N GLY A 84 10.44 7.15 -11.45
CA GLY A 84 10.89 5.78 -11.68
C GLY A 84 10.65 4.80 -10.53
N ARG A 85 9.93 5.19 -9.47
CA ARG A 85 9.82 4.40 -8.22
C ARG A 85 8.48 4.59 -7.53
N ILE A 86 8.08 3.55 -6.80
CA ILE A 86 7.07 3.63 -5.75
C ILE A 86 7.54 2.86 -4.52
N TYR A 87 7.09 3.30 -3.36
CA TYR A 87 7.55 2.83 -2.07
C TYR A 87 6.49 1.97 -1.39
N PHE A 88 6.92 0.94 -0.68
CA PHE A 88 6.10 0.22 0.28
C PHE A 88 6.30 0.86 1.65
N VAL A 89 5.20 1.16 2.32
CA VAL A 89 5.21 1.78 3.65
C VAL A 89 4.20 1.05 4.53
N ASN A 90 4.42 1.10 5.83
CA ASN A 90 3.53 0.51 6.82
C ASN A 90 2.65 1.57 7.50
N TYR A 91 1.82 1.20 8.47
CA TYR A 91 0.91 2.13 9.13
C TYR A 91 1.65 3.15 10.01
N THR A 92 2.75 2.73 10.65
CA THR A 92 3.63 3.64 11.39
C THR A 92 4.16 4.75 10.49
N ASP A 93 4.64 4.42 9.28
CA ASP A 93 5.11 5.42 8.32
C ASP A 93 4.01 6.43 7.98
N LEU A 94 2.81 5.92 7.64
CA LEU A 94 1.67 6.75 7.25
C LEU A 94 1.22 7.69 8.38
N THR A 95 1.13 7.17 9.61
CA THR A 95 0.66 7.94 10.76
C THR A 95 1.68 8.97 11.23
N MET A 96 2.97 8.63 11.21
CA MET A 96 4.05 9.58 11.50
C MET A 96 4.08 10.71 10.48
N ALA A 97 4.03 10.38 9.19
CA ALA A 97 3.97 11.39 8.12
C ALA A 97 2.67 12.22 8.16
N ALA A 98 1.56 11.66 8.68
CA ALA A 98 0.32 12.41 8.87
C ALA A 98 0.37 13.35 10.09
N GLN A 99 1.15 13.03 11.11
CA GLN A 99 1.23 13.79 12.36
C GLN A 99 2.25 14.92 12.31
N PHE A 100 3.43 14.67 11.75
CA PHE A 100 4.57 15.58 11.79
C PHE A 100 4.82 16.19 10.40
N ASP A 101 4.92 17.52 10.32
CA ASP A 101 5.05 18.25 9.06
C ASP A 101 6.46 18.16 8.45
N ASP A 102 7.45 17.79 9.25
CA ASP A 102 8.82 17.53 8.86
C ASP A 102 9.09 16.07 8.46
N GLU A 103 8.12 15.18 8.66
CA GLU A 103 8.22 13.79 8.25
C GLU A 103 7.74 13.56 6.80
N THR A 104 8.53 12.79 6.06
CA THR A 104 8.26 12.46 4.65
C THR A 104 8.23 10.96 4.45
N LEU A 105 7.47 10.51 3.44
CA LEU A 105 7.44 9.09 3.08
C LEU A 105 8.49 8.72 2.02
N PRO A 106 9.04 7.49 2.07
CA PRO A 106 9.02 6.60 3.24
C PRO A 106 9.84 7.19 4.40
N LEU A 107 9.60 6.74 5.64
CA LEU A 107 10.51 7.05 6.73
C LEU A 107 11.90 6.46 6.43
N ARG A 108 12.94 7.03 7.06
CA ARG A 108 14.34 6.67 6.76
C ARG A 108 14.63 5.17 6.90
N GLN A 109 13.95 4.47 7.79
CA GLN A 109 14.19 3.04 8.04
C GLN A 109 13.61 2.15 6.92
N GLN A 110 12.65 2.66 6.15
CA GLN A 110 11.96 1.99 5.04
C GLN A 110 12.37 2.57 3.68
N ALA A 111 13.42 3.38 3.60
CA ALA A 111 13.88 4.01 2.36
C ALA A 111 14.25 3.00 1.25
N ASP A 112 14.60 1.77 1.63
CA ASP A 112 14.95 0.68 0.71
C ASP A 112 13.73 -0.17 0.29
N TRP A 113 12.54 0.10 0.84
CA TRP A 113 11.32 -0.61 0.52
C TRP A 113 10.67 0.03 -0.71
N TYR A 114 11.21 -0.24 -1.89
CA TYR A 114 10.67 0.29 -3.15
C TYR A 114 10.75 -0.72 -4.28
N MET A 115 9.94 -0.48 -5.32
CA MET A 115 10.13 -1.11 -6.62
C MET A 115 10.36 -0.06 -7.70
N ASN A 116 11.25 -0.38 -8.64
CA ASN A 116 11.46 0.45 -9.82
C ASN A 116 10.38 0.16 -10.86
N LEU A 117 9.75 1.20 -11.37
CA LEU A 117 8.75 1.17 -12.44
C LEU A 117 8.93 2.40 -13.32
N ASP A 118 8.69 2.29 -14.62
CA ASP A 118 8.71 3.47 -15.49
C ASP A 118 7.62 4.46 -15.07
N ASN A 119 7.79 5.74 -15.43
CA ASN A 119 6.76 6.74 -15.16
C ASN A 119 5.49 6.43 -15.96
N GLY A 120 4.33 6.49 -15.32
CA GLY A 120 3.05 6.19 -15.97
C GLY A 120 1.96 5.78 -14.99
N TYR A 121 0.88 5.23 -15.51
CA TYR A 121 -0.20 4.67 -14.72
C TYR A 121 -0.04 3.15 -14.63
N TYR A 122 -0.20 2.62 -13.42
CA TYR A 122 -0.17 1.18 -13.18
C TYR A 122 -1.43 0.77 -12.45
N GLU A 123 -2.03 -0.32 -12.88
CA GLU A 123 -2.93 -1.09 -12.04
C GLU A 123 -2.08 -2.08 -11.25
N ILE A 124 -2.16 -1.99 -9.94
CA ILE A 124 -1.55 -2.94 -9.02
C ILE A 124 -2.64 -3.92 -8.62
N GLU A 125 -2.41 -5.19 -8.95
CA GLU A 125 -3.15 -6.30 -8.39
C GLU A 125 -2.41 -6.79 -7.13
N VAL A 126 -3.13 -6.83 -6.02
CA VAL A 126 -2.63 -7.33 -4.73
C VAL A 126 -3.35 -8.63 -4.43
N ARG A 127 -2.59 -9.69 -4.16
CA ARG A 127 -3.13 -11.02 -3.86
C ARG A 127 -2.55 -11.52 -2.56
N GLN A 128 -3.38 -11.62 -1.54
CA GLN A 128 -3.04 -12.22 -0.26
C GLN A 128 -3.21 -13.73 -0.37
N MET A 129 -2.14 -14.49 -0.13
CA MET A 129 -2.09 -15.93 -0.41
C MET A 129 -2.39 -16.80 0.82
N PHE A 130 -2.71 -16.18 1.95
CA PHE A 130 -2.94 -16.83 3.24
C PHE A 130 -4.16 -16.23 3.94
N ASP A 131 -4.84 -17.03 4.76
CA ASP A 131 -5.85 -16.55 5.71
C ASP A 131 -5.12 -16.03 6.96
N PRO A 132 -5.33 -14.77 7.39
CA PRO A 132 -4.63 -14.22 8.56
C PRO A 132 -4.99 -14.93 9.88
N GLU A 133 -6.12 -15.63 9.94
CA GLU A 133 -6.56 -16.40 11.12
C GLU A 133 -5.98 -17.82 11.15
N GLU A 134 -5.33 -18.26 10.06
CA GLU A 134 -4.70 -19.57 9.97
C GLU A 134 -3.18 -19.48 10.00
N TYR A 135 -2.55 -20.45 10.66
CA TYR A 135 -1.10 -20.56 10.66
C TYR A 135 -0.59 -20.92 9.26
N ALA A 136 0.38 -20.16 8.75
CA ALA A 136 1.12 -20.44 7.54
C ALA A 136 2.62 -20.25 7.80
N ASP A 137 3.45 -21.14 7.26
CA ASP A 137 4.91 -21.05 7.40
C ASP A 137 5.48 -19.77 6.74
N GLU A 138 4.86 -19.32 5.66
CA GLU A 138 5.19 -18.07 4.96
C GLU A 138 3.91 -17.35 4.56
N GLN A 139 3.70 -16.15 5.08
CA GLN A 139 2.55 -15.31 4.75
C GLN A 139 2.91 -14.40 3.56
N VAL A 140 2.56 -14.85 2.36
CA VAL A 140 2.92 -14.18 1.09
C VAL A 140 1.81 -13.26 0.59
N ILE A 141 2.21 -12.07 0.14
CA ILE A 141 1.38 -11.15 -0.63
C ILE A 141 2.03 -10.95 -2.00
N GLU A 142 1.35 -11.34 -3.08
CA GLU A 142 1.81 -11.04 -4.43
C GLU A 142 1.40 -9.63 -4.85
N ILE A 143 2.33 -8.90 -5.44
CA ILE A 143 2.13 -7.56 -5.99
C ILE A 143 2.42 -7.62 -7.49
N ILE A 144 1.40 -7.34 -8.30
CA ILE A 144 1.49 -7.48 -9.76
C ILE A 144 1.22 -6.12 -10.42
N PRO A 145 2.27 -5.38 -10.82
CA PRO A 145 2.12 -4.13 -11.52
C PRO A 145 1.84 -4.36 -13.01
N LYS A 146 0.74 -3.79 -13.52
CA LYS A 146 0.40 -3.78 -14.95
C LYS A 146 0.25 -2.35 -15.45
N MET A 147 1.15 -1.94 -16.35
CA MET A 147 1.10 -0.61 -16.96
C MET A 147 -0.22 -0.43 -17.72
N LYS A 148 -0.80 0.76 -17.60
CA LYS A 148 -2.04 1.18 -18.27
C LYS A 148 -1.77 2.42 -19.11
N ALA A 149 -2.48 2.52 -20.23
CA ALA A 149 -2.36 3.67 -21.13
C ALA A 149 -2.92 4.95 -20.52
N GLU A 150 -3.92 4.82 -19.64
CA GLU A 150 -4.66 5.93 -19.07
C GLU A 150 -5.11 5.63 -17.63
N ALA A 151 -5.43 6.71 -16.92
CA ALA A 151 -6.00 6.64 -15.58
C ALA A 151 -7.42 6.08 -15.63
N SER A 152 -7.74 5.19 -14.70
CA SER A 152 -9.09 4.73 -14.41
C SER A 152 -9.32 4.86 -12.91
N TYR A 153 -10.51 5.32 -12.54
CA TYR A 153 -10.83 5.63 -11.15
C TYR A 153 -11.88 4.66 -10.63
N ILE A 154 -11.56 4.01 -9.51
CA ILE A 154 -12.54 3.35 -8.64
C ILE A 154 -12.57 4.22 -7.40
N GLU A 155 -13.59 5.06 -7.30
CA GLU A 155 -13.78 5.92 -6.14
C GLU A 155 -13.96 5.06 -4.88
N THR A 156 -13.30 5.47 -3.79
CA THR A 156 -13.39 4.80 -2.50
C THR A 156 -13.48 5.82 -1.39
N ASP A 157 -14.32 5.53 -0.40
CA ASP A 157 -14.44 6.32 0.83
C ASP A 157 -13.58 5.76 1.97
N ASN A 158 -13.06 4.53 1.80
CA ASN A 158 -12.28 3.81 2.81
C ASN A 158 -11.05 3.13 2.19
N ILE A 159 -10.09 2.74 3.04
CA ILE A 159 -9.00 1.83 2.64
C ILE A 159 -9.56 0.44 2.31
N VAL A 160 -8.86 -0.31 1.46
CA VAL A 160 -9.31 -1.65 1.06
C VAL A 160 -9.25 -2.60 2.25
N GLY A 161 -10.30 -3.39 2.50
CA GLY A 161 -10.36 -4.28 3.67
C GLY A 161 -10.87 -3.65 4.95
N TRP A 162 -11.29 -2.39 4.93
CA TRP A 162 -11.91 -1.75 6.09
C TRP A 162 -13.44 -1.89 6.04
N ASN A 163 -14.01 -2.67 6.98
CA ASN A 163 -15.43 -3.06 7.04
C ASN A 163 -15.94 -3.98 5.90
N ASP A 164 -15.04 -4.73 5.25
CA ASP A 164 -15.41 -5.77 4.27
C ASP A 164 -16.00 -7.03 4.94
#